data_AF-A0A356K333-F1
#
_entry.id   AF-A0A356K333-F1
#
_cell.length_a   1.000
_cell.length_b   1.000
_cell.length_c   1.000
_cell.angle_alpha   90.00
_cell.angle_beta   90.00
_cell.angle_gamma   90.00
#
_symmetry.space_group_name_H-M   'P 1'
#
loop_
_entity.id
_entity.type
_entity.pdbx_description
1 polymer ?
#
loop_
_entity_poly.entity_id
_entity_poly.type
_entity_poly.pdbx_seq_one_letter_code
_entity_poly.pdbx_strand_id
1 'polypeptide(L)'
;MGRLKKVYAYQIKENKKYKGRYIILIKQPEIEEGGFRNLYKVKLTNNMKLPKTVEEINLCEFVKMQACPYELRVFPIMGGLNYDEALQNYKDTTLPDSDNNLFNYDYDFIFTRKEKKSSLIYIGEFDVNDNPPYEKKTANHYTPSYGFIGELEKYTIEGYELNNKKTDFLYNERERKEYIQSRINFQNEVSVELKEWMANYNS
;
A
#
# COMPACT_ATOMS: atom_id res chain seq x y z
N MET A 1 -0.28 -9.32 -24.18
CA MET A 1 -1.71 -8.96 -24.08
C MET A 1 -2.08 -8.96 -22.62
N GLY A 2 -2.52 -7.83 -22.07
CA GLY A 2 -2.91 -7.76 -20.66
C GLY A 2 -4.14 -8.63 -20.40
N ARG A 3 -4.21 -9.27 -19.22
CA ARG A 3 -5.43 -9.98 -18.81
C ARG A 3 -6.47 -8.93 -18.42
N LEU A 4 -7.69 -9.08 -18.94
CA LEU A 4 -8.84 -8.26 -18.53
C LEU A 4 -9.03 -8.36 -17.01
N LYS A 5 -9.25 -7.21 -16.37
CA LYS A 5 -9.41 -7.09 -14.92
C LYS A 5 -10.82 -6.63 -14.59
N LYS A 6 -11.41 -7.22 -13.56
CA LYS A 6 -12.71 -6.79 -13.04
C LYS A 6 -12.55 -5.46 -12.34
N VAL A 7 -13.34 -4.48 -12.77
CA VAL A 7 -13.33 -3.13 -12.21
C VAL A 7 -14.65 -2.85 -11.52
N TYR A 8 -14.56 -2.37 -10.29
CA TYR A 8 -15.70 -1.93 -9.48
C TYR A 8 -15.53 -0.46 -9.11
N ALA A 9 -16.63 0.22 -8.85
CA ALA A 9 -16.64 1.55 -8.26
C ALA A 9 -17.41 1.55 -6.94
N TYR A 10 -17.01 2.44 -6.05
CA TYR A 10 -17.75 2.81 -4.85
C TYR A 10 -17.90 4.33 -4.83
N GLN A 11 -19.14 4.83 -4.73
CA GLN A 11 -19.38 6.25 -4.61
C GLN A 11 -19.16 6.68 -3.15
N ILE A 12 -18.33 7.71 -2.94
CA ILE A 12 -18.04 8.29 -1.63
C ILE A 12 -19.26 9.03 -1.10
N LYS A 13 -19.69 8.70 0.12
CA LYS A 13 -20.94 9.22 0.71
C LYS A 13 -20.73 10.02 1.99
N GLU A 14 -19.82 9.58 2.84
CA GLU A 14 -19.65 10.08 4.21
C GLU A 14 -18.61 11.21 4.29
N ASN A 15 -17.54 11.14 3.51
CA ASN A 15 -16.47 12.13 3.49
C ASN A 15 -16.91 13.42 2.79
N LYS A 16 -17.01 14.52 3.54
CA LYS A 16 -17.48 15.83 3.02
C LYS A 16 -16.66 16.39 1.87
N LYS A 17 -15.32 16.22 1.88
CA LYS A 17 -14.40 16.79 0.88
C LYS A 17 -14.46 16.05 -0.45
N TYR A 18 -14.66 14.73 -0.41
CA TYR A 18 -14.64 13.87 -1.60
C TYR A 18 -16.02 13.32 -2.00
N LYS A 19 -17.09 13.73 -1.30
CA LYS A 19 -18.45 13.26 -1.53
C LYS A 19 -18.83 13.30 -3.01
N GLY A 20 -19.40 12.20 -3.50
CA GLY A 20 -19.84 12.07 -4.89
C GLY A 20 -18.75 11.65 -5.89
N ARG A 21 -17.45 11.75 -5.53
CA ARG A 21 -16.37 11.09 -6.29
C ARG A 21 -16.45 9.57 -6.11
N TYR A 22 -15.72 8.85 -6.94
CA TYR A 22 -15.70 7.38 -6.92
C TYR A 22 -14.31 6.86 -6.58
N ILE A 23 -14.30 5.87 -5.70
CA ILE A 23 -13.18 4.96 -5.49
C ILE A 23 -13.30 3.86 -6.53
N ILE A 24 -12.27 3.67 -7.33
CA ILE A 24 -12.19 2.64 -8.37
C ILE A 24 -11.32 1.50 -7.87
N LEU A 25 -11.89 0.30 -7.83
CA LEU A 25 -11.25 -0.93 -7.39
C LEU A 25 -10.91 -1.79 -8.61
N ILE A 26 -9.63 -2.00 -8.87
CA ILE A 26 -9.14 -2.86 -9.95
C ILE A 26 -8.69 -4.18 -9.32
N LYS A 27 -9.48 -5.24 -9.50
CA LYS A 27 -9.18 -6.55 -8.90
C LYS A 27 -7.89 -7.12 -9.50
N GLN A 28 -6.95 -7.47 -8.63
CA GLN A 28 -5.70 -8.12 -9.01
C GLN A 28 -5.91 -9.64 -9.15
N PRO A 29 -5.14 -10.31 -10.03
CA PRO A 29 -5.22 -11.77 -10.16
C PRO A 29 -4.84 -12.44 -8.84
N GLU A 30 -5.47 -13.58 -8.57
CA GLU A 30 -5.08 -14.44 -7.44
C GLU A 30 -3.68 -14.99 -7.71
N ILE A 31 -2.78 -14.83 -6.74
CA ILE A 31 -1.46 -15.46 -6.77
C ILE A 31 -1.61 -16.81 -6.08
N GLU A 32 -1.24 -17.90 -6.75
CA GLU A 32 -1.51 -19.29 -6.32
C GLU A 32 -0.80 -19.68 -4.99
N GLU A 33 0.13 -18.87 -4.49
CA GLU A 33 0.87 -19.17 -3.25
C GLU A 33 0.18 -18.58 -2.00
N GLY A 34 -0.64 -19.42 -1.36
CA GLY A 34 -0.68 -19.43 0.11
C GLY A 34 -1.71 -18.57 0.84
N GLY A 35 -2.74 -18.04 0.18
CA GLY A 35 -3.91 -17.51 0.88
C GLY A 35 -4.72 -16.49 0.08
N PHE A 36 -6.04 -16.65 0.10
CA PHE A 36 -6.98 -15.71 -0.51
C PHE A 36 -6.79 -14.30 0.07
N ARG A 37 -6.38 -13.36 -0.77
CA ARG A 37 -6.37 -11.94 -0.48
C ARG A 37 -7.13 -11.25 -1.59
N ASN A 38 -8.22 -10.54 -1.28
CA ASN A 38 -8.89 -9.75 -2.33
C ASN A 38 -8.05 -8.49 -2.52
N LEU A 39 -7.02 -8.64 -3.36
CA LEU A 39 -6.10 -7.57 -3.67
C LEU A 39 -6.72 -6.65 -4.72
N TYR A 40 -6.67 -5.36 -4.43
CA TYR A 40 -7.12 -4.31 -5.33
C TYR A 40 -6.05 -3.25 -5.47
N LYS A 41 -5.81 -2.84 -6.71
CA LYS A 41 -5.26 -1.51 -6.96
C LYS A 41 -6.40 -0.52 -6.86
N VAL A 42 -6.20 0.55 -6.10
CA VAL A 42 -7.23 1.55 -5.87
C VAL A 42 -6.88 2.83 -6.62
N LYS A 43 -7.85 3.37 -7.34
CA LYS A 43 -7.77 4.72 -7.93
C LYS A 43 -8.89 5.60 -7.40
N LEU A 44 -8.71 6.92 -7.47
CA LEU A 44 -9.71 7.91 -7.10
C LEU A 44 -10.03 8.78 -8.32
N THR A 45 -11.31 8.93 -8.66
CA THR A 45 -11.73 9.81 -9.78
C THR A 45 -11.47 11.26 -9.43
N ASN A 46 -11.08 12.13 -10.37
CA ASN A 46 -10.86 13.56 -10.07
C ASN A 46 -12.15 14.39 -9.99
N ASN A 47 -13.29 13.81 -10.38
CA ASN A 47 -14.60 14.46 -10.42
C ASN A 47 -15.72 13.47 -10.02
N MET A 48 -16.97 13.93 -10.08
CA MET A 48 -18.16 13.14 -9.73
C MET A 48 -18.69 12.27 -10.88
N LYS A 49 -17.96 12.12 -11.98
CA LYS A 49 -18.35 11.25 -13.10
C LYS A 49 -17.84 9.84 -12.84
N LEU A 50 -18.73 8.86 -12.92
CA LEU A 50 -18.36 7.44 -12.91
C LEU A 50 -17.64 7.11 -14.23
N PRO A 51 -16.35 6.69 -14.22
CA PRO A 51 -15.66 6.27 -15.43
C PRO A 51 -16.27 4.97 -15.98
N LYS A 52 -16.38 4.87 -17.31
CA LYS A 52 -16.98 3.72 -18.01
C LYS A 52 -16.08 3.12 -19.09
N THR A 53 -14.93 3.74 -19.36
CA THR A 53 -13.99 3.35 -20.42
C THR A 53 -12.59 3.13 -19.85
N VAL A 54 -11.74 2.43 -20.60
CA VAL A 54 -10.33 2.18 -20.22
C VAL A 54 -9.60 3.50 -20.03
N GLU A 55 -9.81 4.45 -20.93
CA GLU A 55 -9.19 5.76 -20.94
C GLU A 55 -9.58 6.56 -19.70
N GLU A 56 -10.86 6.61 -19.36
CA GLU A 56 -11.35 7.30 -18.16
C GLU A 56 -10.83 6.65 -16.87
N ILE A 57 -10.75 5.32 -16.80
CA ILE A 57 -10.20 4.61 -15.64
C ILE A 57 -8.68 4.87 -15.52
N ASN A 58 -7.97 4.93 -16.64
CA ASN A 58 -6.53 5.18 -16.66
C ASN A 58 -6.17 6.62 -16.24
N LEU A 59 -7.05 7.58 -16.47
CA LEU A 59 -6.91 8.97 -16.01
C LEU A 59 -7.16 9.16 -14.49
N CYS A 60 -7.72 8.17 -13.81
CA CYS A 60 -7.90 8.24 -12.35
C CYS A 60 -6.55 8.11 -11.62
N GLU A 61 -6.42 8.81 -10.49
CA GLU A 61 -5.18 8.79 -9.72
C GLU A 61 -5.08 7.52 -8.89
N PHE A 62 -3.95 6.81 -8.94
CA PHE A 62 -3.68 5.73 -7.98
C PHE A 62 -3.62 6.29 -6.56
N VAL A 63 -4.27 5.59 -5.64
CA VAL A 63 -4.19 5.91 -4.21
C VAL A 63 -2.99 5.19 -3.62
N LYS A 64 -2.04 5.97 -3.08
CA LYS A 64 -0.89 5.49 -2.32
C LYS A 64 -1.40 5.03 -0.94
N MET A 65 -1.22 3.76 -0.62
CA MET A 65 -1.73 3.20 0.64
C MET A 65 -0.87 3.58 1.82
N GLN A 66 0.45 3.38 1.69
CA GLN A 66 1.41 3.62 2.74
C GLN A 66 2.73 4.10 2.13
N ALA A 67 3.39 5.03 2.81
CA ALA A 67 4.76 5.44 2.54
C ALA A 67 5.72 4.75 3.52
N CYS A 68 6.87 4.31 3.03
CA CYS A 68 8.03 3.93 3.82
C CYS A 68 9.22 4.75 3.34
N PRO A 69 9.93 5.49 4.20
CA PRO A 69 11.19 6.12 3.81
C PRO A 69 12.14 5.08 3.21
N TYR A 70 12.81 5.39 2.11
CA TYR A 70 13.70 4.46 1.40
C TYR A 70 14.85 3.97 2.29
N GLU A 71 15.28 4.77 3.26
CA GLU A 71 16.25 4.36 4.27
C GLU A 71 15.72 3.14 5.04
N LEU A 72 14.43 3.11 5.37
CA LEU A 72 13.79 2.03 6.12
C LEU A 72 13.30 0.87 5.26
N ARG A 73 13.75 0.76 4.02
CA ARG A 73 13.27 -0.26 3.08
C ARG A 73 13.48 -1.71 3.55
N VAL A 74 14.40 -1.94 4.45
CA VAL A 74 14.66 -3.28 4.97
C VAL A 74 13.71 -3.69 6.09
N PHE A 75 12.72 -2.84 6.39
CA PHE A 75 11.76 -3.03 7.47
C PHE A 75 10.53 -3.82 6.98
N PRO A 76 10.10 -4.88 7.69
CA PRO A 76 10.69 -5.41 8.92
C PRO A 76 11.95 -6.26 8.66
N ILE A 77 13.00 -6.03 9.45
CA ILE A 77 14.23 -6.82 9.37
C ILE A 77 13.94 -8.18 10.03
N MET A 78 14.12 -9.27 9.29
CA MET A 78 14.11 -10.61 9.88
C MET A 78 15.27 -10.70 10.88
N GLY A 79 14.99 -11.10 12.13
CA GLY A 79 15.84 -10.91 13.32
C GLY A 79 17.25 -11.54 13.35
N GLY A 80 17.83 -11.88 12.20
CA GLY A 80 19.23 -12.31 12.09
C GLY A 80 20.21 -11.20 11.68
N LEU A 81 19.73 -10.08 11.13
CA LEU A 81 20.58 -9.02 10.56
C LEU A 81 20.44 -7.70 11.30
N ASN A 82 21.52 -6.92 11.39
CA ASN A 82 21.43 -5.50 11.73
C ASN A 82 21.03 -4.66 10.51
N TYR A 83 20.75 -3.37 10.72
CA TYR A 83 20.29 -2.46 9.67
C TYR A 83 21.27 -2.37 8.47
N ASP A 84 22.56 -2.20 8.73
CA ASP A 84 23.57 -2.03 7.67
C ASP A 84 23.73 -3.29 6.82
N GLU A 85 23.71 -4.46 7.46
CA GLU A 85 23.74 -5.77 6.80
C GLU A 85 22.51 -5.95 5.90
N ALA A 86 21.32 -5.63 6.41
CA ALA A 86 20.10 -5.72 5.62
C ALA A 86 20.12 -4.73 4.45
N LEU A 87 20.59 -3.50 4.65
CA LEU A 87 20.59 -2.46 3.62
C LEU A 87 21.48 -2.86 2.44
N GLN A 88 22.65 -3.44 2.68
CA GLN A 88 23.53 -3.95 1.62
C GLN A 88 22.88 -5.07 0.81
N ASN A 89 22.15 -5.97 1.48
CA ASN A 89 21.51 -7.11 0.83
C ASN A 89 20.33 -6.70 -0.09
N TYR A 90 19.65 -5.58 0.22
CA TYR A 90 18.41 -5.19 -0.49
C TYR A 90 18.50 -3.91 -1.32
N LYS A 91 19.62 -3.17 -1.22
CA LYS A 91 20.40 -2.77 -2.39
C LYS A 91 19.66 -2.21 -3.62
N ASP A 92 19.44 -3.13 -4.55
CA ASP A 92 19.06 -2.85 -5.92
C ASP A 92 17.60 -3.24 -6.20
N THR A 93 16.86 -3.61 -5.15
CA THR A 93 15.56 -4.27 -5.30
C THR A 93 14.39 -3.30 -5.36
N THR A 94 14.55 -2.04 -4.96
CA THR A 94 13.47 -1.02 -4.95
C THR A 94 13.87 0.27 -5.67
N LEU A 95 12.88 0.97 -6.24
CA LEU A 95 13.03 2.32 -6.78
C LEU A 95 12.13 3.27 -5.97
N PRO A 96 12.68 4.28 -5.28
CA PRO A 96 11.86 5.26 -4.58
C PRO A 96 11.27 6.31 -5.53
N ASP A 97 10.29 7.05 -5.05
CA ASP A 97 9.81 8.26 -5.72
C ASP A 97 10.76 9.46 -5.52
N SER A 98 10.35 10.62 -6.04
CA SER A 98 11.12 11.88 -5.94
C SER A 98 11.43 12.32 -4.51
N ASP A 99 10.65 11.87 -3.53
CA ASP A 99 10.79 12.24 -2.12
C ASP A 99 11.54 11.16 -1.32
N ASN A 100 12.20 10.23 -2.01
CA ASN A 100 12.89 9.09 -1.44
C ASN A 100 11.95 8.15 -0.65
N ASN A 101 10.68 8.05 -1.06
CA ASN A 101 9.71 7.17 -0.40
C ASN A 101 9.37 5.97 -1.26
N LEU A 102 9.10 4.85 -0.60
CA LEU A 102 8.60 3.61 -1.15
C LEU A 102 7.12 3.48 -0.83
N PHE A 103 6.32 3.14 -1.85
CA PHE A 103 4.87 3.07 -1.70
C PHE A 103 4.33 1.67 -1.91
N ASN A 104 3.40 1.28 -1.04
CA ASN A 104 2.48 0.19 -1.33
C ASN A 104 1.20 0.75 -1.97
N TYR A 105 0.68 0.00 -2.94
CA TYR A 105 -0.53 0.32 -3.71
C TYR A 105 -1.54 -0.83 -3.74
N ASP A 106 -1.14 -2.02 -3.30
CA ASP A 106 -2.03 -3.18 -3.22
C ASP A 106 -2.79 -3.12 -1.88
N TYR A 107 -4.11 -2.88 -1.97
CA TYR A 107 -5.01 -2.96 -0.82
C TYR A 107 -5.55 -4.39 -0.69
N ASP A 108 -5.39 -4.99 0.49
CA ASP A 108 -5.97 -6.29 0.83
C ASP A 108 -7.28 -6.07 1.60
N PHE A 109 -8.42 -6.13 0.88
CA PHE A 109 -9.72 -5.94 1.51
C PHE A 109 -10.38 -7.27 1.86
N ILE A 110 -10.77 -7.42 3.12
CA ILE A 110 -11.49 -8.57 3.62
C ILE A 110 -12.99 -8.30 3.51
N PHE A 111 -13.71 -9.24 2.90
CA PHE A 111 -15.17 -9.26 2.90
C PHE A 111 -15.65 -10.16 4.03
N THR A 112 -16.30 -9.58 5.03
CA THR A 112 -17.03 -10.31 6.05
C THR A 112 -18.41 -10.73 5.54
N ARG A 113 -19.00 -11.77 6.14
CA ARG A 113 -20.35 -12.25 5.78
C ARG A 113 -21.47 -11.20 5.97
N LYS A 114 -21.22 -10.17 6.79
CA LYS A 114 -22.21 -9.14 7.14
C LYS A 114 -22.17 -7.93 6.18
N GLU A 115 -21.12 -7.79 5.39
CA GLU A 115 -20.96 -6.63 4.52
C GLU A 115 -21.81 -6.76 3.25
N LYS A 116 -22.64 -5.74 3.03
CA LYS A 116 -23.46 -5.66 1.83
C LYS A 116 -22.57 -5.29 0.64
N LYS A 117 -22.31 -6.26 -0.23
CA LYS A 117 -21.64 -6.04 -1.54
C LYS A 117 -22.40 -5.08 -2.47
N SER A 118 -23.65 -4.75 -2.16
CA SER A 118 -24.53 -3.89 -2.97
C SER A 118 -24.08 -2.43 -3.07
N SER A 119 -23.10 -2.00 -2.27
CA SER A 119 -22.49 -0.66 -2.40
C SER A 119 -21.48 -0.57 -3.54
N LEU A 120 -21.01 -1.70 -4.07
CA LEU A 120 -20.09 -1.74 -5.19
C LEU A 120 -20.86 -1.78 -6.52
N ILE A 121 -20.50 -0.87 -7.41
CA ILE A 121 -21.00 -0.78 -8.78
C ILE A 121 -20.02 -1.54 -9.66
N TYR A 122 -20.48 -2.62 -10.30
CA TYR A 122 -19.67 -3.30 -11.31
C TYR A 122 -19.62 -2.44 -12.58
N ILE A 123 -18.41 -2.08 -13.01
CA ILE A 123 -18.21 -1.24 -14.21
C ILE A 123 -18.02 -2.12 -15.45
N GLY A 124 -17.27 -3.22 -15.32
CA GLY A 124 -16.94 -4.12 -16.42
C GLY A 124 -15.58 -4.79 -16.25
N GLU A 125 -15.13 -5.46 -17.31
CA GLU A 125 -13.78 -6.01 -17.41
C GLU A 125 -12.98 -5.22 -18.45
N PHE A 126 -11.79 -4.78 -18.06
CA PHE A 126 -10.98 -3.85 -18.86
C PHE A 126 -9.49 -4.22 -18.82
N ASP A 127 -8.78 -3.96 -19.91
CA ASP A 127 -7.31 -3.97 -19.93
C ASP A 127 -6.78 -2.60 -19.46
N VAL A 128 -6.91 -2.35 -18.16
CA VAL A 128 -6.47 -1.09 -17.54
C VAL A 128 -5.01 -1.13 -17.11
N ASN A 129 -4.35 0.02 -17.17
CA ASN A 129 -3.04 0.19 -16.57
C ASN A 129 -3.18 0.14 -15.05
N ASP A 130 -2.55 -0.87 -14.46
CA ASP A 130 -2.49 -1.13 -13.02
C ASP A 130 -1.05 -1.11 -12.49
N ASN A 131 -0.11 -0.57 -13.26
CA ASN A 131 1.26 -0.29 -12.83
C ASN A 131 1.33 1.16 -12.32
N PRO A 132 1.16 1.42 -11.01
CA PRO A 132 1.45 2.71 -10.42
C PRO A 132 2.92 3.12 -10.64
N PRO A 133 3.18 4.44 -10.66
CA PRO A 133 4.54 4.95 -10.76
C PRO A 133 5.38 4.51 -9.55
N TYR A 134 6.67 4.27 -9.79
CA TYR A 134 7.64 3.86 -8.75
C TYR A 134 7.29 2.56 -8.02
N GLU A 135 6.46 1.71 -8.62
CA GLU A 135 6.20 0.38 -8.09
C GLU A 135 7.33 -0.59 -8.44
N LYS A 136 8.02 -1.11 -7.43
CA LYS A 136 8.84 -2.33 -7.57
C LYS A 136 8.53 -3.27 -6.42
N LYS A 137 7.81 -4.35 -6.72
CA LYS A 137 7.45 -5.39 -5.75
C LYS A 137 8.75 -6.09 -5.31
N THR A 138 9.10 -5.96 -4.04
CA THR A 138 10.16 -6.78 -3.45
C THR A 138 9.53 -7.69 -2.43
N ALA A 139 10.09 -8.91 -2.31
CA ALA A 139 9.61 -9.91 -1.36
C ALA A 139 9.62 -9.40 0.10
N ASN A 140 10.43 -8.37 0.40
CA ASN A 140 10.67 -7.90 1.77
C ASN A 140 9.88 -6.64 2.17
N HIS A 141 9.21 -5.97 1.22
CA HIS A 141 8.43 -4.75 1.49
C HIS A 141 6.95 -4.99 1.66
N TYR A 142 6.51 -6.24 1.59
CA TYR A 142 5.10 -6.54 1.70
C TYR A 142 4.69 -6.55 3.17
N THR A 143 4.42 -5.37 3.72
CA THR A 143 3.54 -5.21 4.86
C THR A 143 2.11 -5.11 4.33
N PRO A 144 1.30 -6.19 4.42
CA PRO A 144 -0.10 -6.10 4.07
C PRO A 144 -0.80 -5.18 5.06
N SER A 145 -1.45 -4.13 4.56
CA SER A 145 -2.48 -3.44 5.32
C SER A 145 -3.81 -4.09 4.98
N TYR A 146 -4.44 -4.66 6.00
CA TYR A 146 -5.74 -5.29 5.88
C TYR A 146 -6.81 -4.27 6.23
N GLY A 147 -7.83 -4.15 5.37
CA GLY A 147 -9.01 -3.35 5.65
C GLY A 147 -10.27 -4.16 5.49
N PHE A 148 -11.34 -3.77 6.17
CA PHE A 148 -12.68 -4.25 5.86
C PHE A 148 -13.25 -3.46 4.70
N ILE A 149 -13.95 -4.11 3.77
CA ILE A 149 -14.57 -3.41 2.62
C ILE A 149 -15.62 -2.38 3.10
N GLY A 150 -16.22 -2.58 4.27
CA GLY A 150 -17.14 -1.64 4.92
C GLY A 150 -16.47 -0.34 5.38
N GLU A 151 -15.15 -0.34 5.52
CA GLU A 151 -14.34 0.84 5.83
C GLU A 151 -13.53 1.32 4.61
N LEU A 152 -13.85 0.83 3.40
CA LEU A 152 -13.18 1.19 2.15
C LEU A 152 -13.01 2.71 2.00
N GLU A 153 -14.08 3.46 2.27
CA GLU A 153 -14.08 4.91 2.13
C GLU A 153 -13.06 5.57 3.07
N LYS A 154 -13.05 5.16 4.34
CA LYS A 154 -12.13 5.67 5.35
C LYS A 154 -10.68 5.39 4.97
N TYR A 155 -10.33 4.12 4.75
CA TYR A 155 -8.94 3.73 4.48
C TYR A 155 -8.40 4.29 3.15
N THR A 156 -9.24 4.37 2.12
CA THR A 156 -8.82 4.94 0.83
C THR A 156 -8.55 6.44 0.96
N ILE A 157 -9.44 7.17 1.66
CA ILE A 157 -9.29 8.62 1.80
C ILE A 157 -8.15 8.98 2.75
N GLU A 158 -7.97 8.25 3.85
CA GLU A 158 -6.82 8.42 4.74
C GLU A 158 -5.51 8.23 3.96
N GLY A 159 -5.38 7.13 3.21
CA GLY A 159 -4.20 6.90 2.37
C GLY A 159 -3.98 8.02 1.34
N TYR A 160 -5.05 8.49 0.68
CA TYR A 160 -4.97 9.56 -0.29
C TYR A 160 -4.52 10.90 0.31
N GLU A 161 -5.09 11.32 1.45
CA GLU A 161 -4.67 12.56 2.13
C GLU A 161 -3.22 12.46 2.61
N LEU A 162 -2.91 11.41 3.36
CA LEU A 162 -1.59 11.25 3.95
C LEU A 162 -0.50 11.15 2.88
N ASN A 163 -0.71 10.33 1.83
CA ASN A 163 0.35 9.96 0.91
C ASN A 163 0.29 10.68 -0.44
N ASN A 164 -0.89 10.82 -1.06
CA ASN A 164 -1.00 11.55 -2.32
C ASN A 164 -0.95 13.07 -2.08
N LYS A 165 -1.56 13.56 -1.00
CA LYS A 165 -1.53 14.98 -0.62
C LYS A 165 -0.43 15.35 0.36
N LYS A 166 0.40 14.37 0.75
CA LYS A 166 1.61 14.57 1.55
C LYS A 166 1.34 15.29 2.88
N THR A 167 0.21 14.99 3.52
CA THR A 167 -0.15 15.62 4.80
C THR A 167 0.44 14.89 6.01
N ASP A 168 1.07 13.74 5.79
CA ASP A 168 1.72 12.96 6.85
C ASP A 168 3.06 13.58 7.29
N PHE A 169 3.44 13.34 8.56
CA PHE A 169 4.70 13.83 9.12
C PHE A 169 5.94 13.30 8.37
N LEU A 170 5.84 12.15 7.69
CA LEU A 170 6.94 11.61 6.88
C LEU A 170 7.35 12.53 5.71
N TYR A 171 6.48 13.45 5.29
CA TYR A 171 6.82 14.45 4.27
C TYR A 171 7.50 15.69 4.84
N ASN A 172 7.51 15.86 6.16
CA ASN A 172 8.35 16.83 6.84
C ASN A 172 9.75 16.26 7.02
N GLU A 173 10.76 16.94 6.48
CA GLU A 173 12.15 16.44 6.49
C GLU A 173 12.68 16.20 7.91
N ARG A 174 12.38 17.10 8.85
CA ARG A 174 12.85 16.98 10.23
C ARG A 174 12.20 15.79 10.93
N GLU A 175 10.87 15.72 10.88
CA GLU A 175 10.11 14.65 11.54
C GLU A 175 10.45 13.29 10.92
N ARG A 176 10.63 13.23 9.58
CA ARG A 176 11.10 12.02 8.90
C ARG A 176 12.47 11.58 9.38
N LYS A 177 13.45 12.50 9.50
CA LYS A 177 14.80 12.18 9.99
C LYS A 177 14.76 11.63 11.42
N GLU A 178 14.02 12.30 12.30
CA GLU A 178 13.83 11.87 13.69
C GLU A 178 13.19 10.47 13.76
N TYR A 179 12.18 10.22 12.94
CA TYR A 179 11.54 8.90 12.82
C TYR A 179 12.50 7.82 12.31
N ILE A 180 13.21 8.06 11.20
CA ILE A 180 14.18 7.10 10.64
C ILE A 180 15.22 6.71 11.70
N GLN A 181 15.80 7.69 12.39
CA GLN A 181 16.81 7.41 13.40
C GLN A 181 16.25 6.59 14.57
N SER A 182 15.05 6.93 15.04
CA SER A 182 14.35 6.17 16.09
C SER A 182 14.14 4.71 15.69
N ARG A 183 13.71 4.46 14.44
CA ARG A 183 13.48 3.10 13.94
C ARG A 183 14.79 2.31 13.82
N ILE A 184 15.86 2.92 13.31
CA ILE A 184 17.18 2.28 13.23
C ILE A 184 17.69 1.89 14.62
N ASN A 185 17.62 2.79 15.60
CA ASN A 185 18.07 2.52 16.97
C ASN A 185 17.32 1.36 17.60
N PHE A 186 15.98 1.40 17.55
CA PHE A 186 15.13 0.33 18.05
C PHE A 186 15.46 -1.03 17.42
N GLN A 187 15.76 -1.07 16.12
CA GLN A 187 16.13 -2.31 15.45
C GLN A 187 17.48 -2.87 15.91
N ASN A 188 18.47 -2.01 16.09
CA ASN A 188 19.77 -2.45 16.57
C ASN A 188 19.68 -3.03 17.99
N GLU A 189 18.86 -2.44 18.86
CA GLU A 189 18.58 -2.97 20.21
C GLU A 189 17.94 -4.36 20.15
N VAL A 190 16.85 -4.53 19.38
CA VAL A 190 16.16 -5.82 19.23
C VAL A 190 17.08 -6.90 18.63
N SER A 191 17.94 -6.54 17.66
CA SER A 191 18.88 -7.50 17.07
C SER A 191 19.90 -8.02 18.10
N VAL A 192 20.34 -7.19 19.04
CA VAL A 192 21.26 -7.61 20.11
C VAL A 192 20.53 -8.55 21.07
N GLU A 193 19.36 -8.14 21.57
CA GLU A 193 18.56 -8.96 22.49
C GLU A 193 18.23 -10.34 21.90
N LEU A 194 17.86 -10.40 20.62
CA LEU A 194 17.52 -11.66 19.97
C LEU A 194 18.75 -12.56 19.81
N LYS A 195 19.93 -11.99 19.49
CA LYS A 195 21.19 -12.75 19.42
C LYS A 195 21.56 -13.33 20.79
N GLU A 196 21.40 -12.56 21.86
CA GLU A 196 21.62 -13.02 23.24
C GLU A 196 20.63 -14.12 23.63
N TRP A 197 19.35 -13.94 23.34
CA TRP A 197 18.32 -14.94 23.60
C TRP A 197 18.60 -16.25 22.87
N MET A 198 18.95 -16.18 21.57
CA MET A 198 19.31 -17.37 20.78
C MET A 198 20.58 -18.06 21.30
N ALA A 199 21.56 -17.30 21.78
CA ALA A 199 22.78 -17.88 22.38
C ALA A 199 22.44 -18.65 23.67
N ASN A 200 21.60 -18.09 24.53
CA ASN A 200 21.18 -18.70 25.80
C ASN A 200 20.18 -19.86 25.62
N TYR A 201 19.42 -19.89 24.53
CA TYR A 201 18.50 -20.98 24.23
C TYR A 201 19.23 -22.24 23.72
N ASN A 202 20.39 -22.06 23.08
CA ASN A 202 21.20 -23.14 22.50
C ASN A 202 22.33 -23.62 23.44
N SER A 203 22.42 -23.09 24.66
CA SER A 203 23.35 -23.48 25.73
C SER A 203 22.68 -24.35 26.79
#